data_AF-A0A9J5XKE5-F1
#
_entry.id   AF-A0A9J5XKE5-F1
#
_cell.length_a   1.000
_cell.length_b   1.000
_cell.length_c   1.000
_cell.angle_alpha   90.00
_cell.angle_beta   90.00
_cell.angle_gamma   90.00
#
_symmetry.space_group_name_H-M   'P 1'
#
loop_
_entity.id
_entity.type
_entity.pdbx_description
1 polymer ?
#
loop_
_entity_poly.entity_id
_entity_poly.type
_entity_poly.pdbx_seq_one_letter_code
_entity_poly.pdbx_strand_id
1 'polypeptide(L)'
;MEKEEFTYTNKAGSSNVNELVVEEVLMCPAPLQMEIFRWILIVVSINDRSIQIYDSLRGGALQDLSVENEIKKYAQLIFMYLSKSDFYGKKGIDISSHPKYKSHSECDSFEMIYVNDIPQQDAGSCNDCGLYVAAYADHISNGNGVPNSFDSKFTHIQYASLLWNYGVQKIQAEATSDNEAPERPIRIHRNCDSSERITIN
;
A
#
# COMPACT_ATOMS: atom_id res chain seq x y z
N MET A 1 8.53 30.24 -11.97
CA MET A 1 8.14 28.84 -12.22
C MET A 1 9.12 27.99 -11.44
N GLU A 2 8.79 27.79 -10.16
CA GLU A 2 9.63 27.03 -9.24
C GLU A 2 9.57 25.56 -9.61
N LYS A 3 10.74 24.92 -9.71
CA LYS A 3 10.87 23.49 -9.89
C LYS A 3 10.72 22.88 -8.50
N GLU A 4 9.62 22.18 -8.24
CA GLU A 4 9.55 21.28 -7.09
C GLU A 4 10.48 20.09 -7.36
N GLU A 5 11.62 20.09 -6.69
CA GLU A 5 12.58 19.01 -6.67
C GLU A 5 12.15 18.03 -5.57
N PHE A 6 11.48 16.94 -5.97
CA PHE A 6 11.16 15.84 -5.05
C PHE A 6 12.46 15.16 -4.62
N THR A 7 12.96 15.52 -3.44
CA THR A 7 14.10 14.87 -2.79
C THR A 7 13.62 13.64 -2.03
N TYR A 8 13.97 12.47 -2.55
CA TYR A 8 13.71 11.19 -1.89
C TYR A 8 14.82 10.90 -0.88
N THR A 9 14.47 10.81 0.41
CA THR A 9 15.35 10.25 1.44
C THR A 9 14.84 8.87 1.83
N ASN A 10 15.71 7.86 1.72
CA ASN A 10 15.41 6.51 2.19
C ASN A 10 15.26 6.55 3.72
N LYS A 11 14.12 6.09 4.25
CA LYS A 11 13.99 5.85 5.69
C LYS A 11 14.87 4.66 6.09
N ALA A 12 15.64 4.84 7.17
CA ALA A 12 16.38 3.76 7.79
C ALA A 12 15.41 2.68 8.26
N GLY A 13 15.52 1.47 7.70
CA GLY A 13 14.71 0.31 8.10
C GLY A 13 14.14 -0.52 6.94
N SER A 14 14.02 0.04 5.73
CA SER A 14 13.66 -0.78 4.55
C SER A 14 14.87 -1.59 4.08
N SER A 15 14.78 -2.91 4.17
CA SER A 15 15.81 -3.83 3.66
C SER A 15 15.81 -3.94 2.13
N ASN A 16 14.98 -3.18 1.41
CA ASN A 16 14.95 -3.16 -0.05
C ASN A 16 14.94 -1.73 -0.60
N VAL A 17 16.10 -1.29 -1.09
CA VAL A 17 16.36 0.04 -1.64
C VAL A 17 15.65 0.31 -2.99
N ASN A 18 14.81 -0.62 -3.45
CA ASN A 18 14.25 -0.67 -4.82
C ASN A 18 12.74 -0.91 -4.88
N GLU A 19 12.07 -0.86 -3.73
CA GLU A 19 10.61 -1.00 -3.64
C GLU A 19 9.99 0.41 -3.69
N LEU A 20 9.21 0.68 -4.74
CA LEU A 20 8.36 1.86 -4.76
C LEU A 20 6.99 1.43 -4.25
N VAL A 21 6.68 1.79 -3.02
CA VAL A 21 5.29 1.80 -2.57
C VAL A 21 4.65 3.02 -3.22
N VAL A 22 3.92 2.79 -4.31
CA VAL A 22 3.07 3.81 -4.89
C VAL A 22 1.75 3.76 -4.10
N GLU A 23 1.66 4.58 -3.05
CA GLU A 23 0.38 4.88 -2.42
C GLU A 23 -0.43 5.80 -3.35
N GLU A 24 -0.97 5.26 -4.45
CA GLU A 24 -1.94 6.01 -5.24
C GLU A 24 -3.30 5.92 -4.55
N VAL A 25 -3.57 6.91 -3.69
CA VAL A 25 -4.88 7.15 -3.09
C VAL A 25 -5.74 7.86 -4.13
N LEU A 26 -6.45 7.09 -4.98
CA LEU A 26 -7.43 7.63 -5.93
C LEU A 26 -8.65 8.19 -5.17
N MET A 27 -8.57 9.47 -4.78
CA MET A 27 -9.71 10.24 -4.30
C MET A 27 -10.54 10.73 -5.48
N CYS A 28 -11.69 10.12 -5.73
CA CYS A 28 -12.72 10.70 -6.60
C CYS A 28 -13.96 11.02 -5.74
N PRO A 29 -14.11 12.26 -5.21
CA PRO A 29 -15.33 12.64 -4.51
C PRO A 29 -16.35 13.14 -5.53
N ALA A 30 -17.40 12.37 -5.78
CA ALA A 30 -18.65 12.88 -6.34
C ALA A 30 -19.76 12.74 -5.29
N PRO A 31 -20.59 13.79 -5.07
CA PRO A 31 -21.71 13.68 -4.16
C PRO A 31 -22.86 12.96 -4.87
N LEU A 32 -23.57 12.09 -4.13
CA LEU A 32 -24.90 11.53 -4.44
C LEU A 32 -24.97 10.19 -5.19
N GLN A 33 -24.56 9.11 -4.53
CA GLN A 33 -25.29 7.82 -4.37
C GLN A 33 -24.41 6.90 -3.51
N MET A 34 -24.95 5.86 -2.89
CA MET A 34 -24.18 4.92 -2.05
C MET A 34 -23.20 4.10 -2.91
N GLU A 35 -22.18 4.75 -3.47
CA GLU A 35 -21.10 4.09 -4.18
C GLU A 35 -20.17 3.46 -3.15
N ILE A 36 -19.99 2.15 -3.28
CA ILE A 36 -19.03 1.39 -2.48
C ILE A 36 -17.64 1.85 -2.92
N PHE A 37 -16.96 2.63 -2.09
CA PHE A 37 -15.56 2.98 -2.31
C PHE A 37 -14.70 1.72 -2.09
N ARG A 38 -13.96 1.30 -3.11
CA ARG A 38 -13.05 0.14 -3.07
C ARG A 38 -11.61 0.65 -3.01
N TRP A 39 -10.93 0.41 -1.90
CA TRP A 39 -9.51 0.68 -1.74
C TRP A 39 -8.71 -0.55 -2.17
N ILE A 40 -7.70 -0.35 -3.02
CA ILE A 40 -6.78 -1.39 -3.50
C ILE A 40 -5.37 -0.88 -3.26
N LEU A 41 -4.49 -1.72 -2.71
CA LEU A 41 -3.07 -1.41 -2.58
C LEU A 41 -2.31 -1.99 -3.77
N ILE A 42 -1.48 -1.16 -4.42
CA ILE A 42 -0.56 -1.59 -5.47
C ILE A 42 0.87 -1.34 -5.00
N VAL A 43 1.65 -2.41 -4.90
CA VAL A 43 3.08 -2.34 -4.55
C VAL A 43 3.90 -2.62 -5.79
N VAL A 44 4.81 -1.72 -6.17
CA VAL A 44 5.58 -1.84 -7.41
C VAL A 44 6.99 -2.33 -7.09
N SER A 45 7.30 -3.57 -7.51
CA SER A 45 8.68 -4.07 -7.51
C SER A 45 9.34 -3.77 -8.86
N ILE A 46 10.24 -2.80 -8.85
CA ILE A 46 10.99 -2.41 -10.05
C ILE A 46 11.93 -3.55 -10.46
N ASN A 47 12.70 -4.11 -9.53
CA ASN A 47 13.66 -5.16 -9.88
C ASN A 47 12.98 -6.39 -10.49
N ASP A 48 11.80 -6.75 -9.99
CA ASP A 48 11.07 -7.92 -10.47
C ASP A 48 10.17 -7.62 -11.66
N ARG A 49 10.00 -6.35 -12.04
CA ARG A 49 9.06 -5.89 -13.06
C ARG A 49 7.64 -6.39 -12.78
N SER A 50 7.21 -6.30 -11.53
CA SER A 50 5.92 -6.80 -11.07
C SER A 50 5.18 -5.79 -10.19
N ILE A 51 3.86 -5.87 -10.21
CA ILE A 51 2.99 -5.17 -9.28
C ILE A 51 2.25 -6.19 -8.42
N GLN A 52 2.36 -6.05 -7.11
CA GLN A 52 1.54 -6.79 -6.17
C GLN A 52 0.26 -6.02 -5.91
N ILE A 53 -0.87 -6.69 -6.00
CA ILE A 53 -2.20 -6.11 -5.88
C ILE A 53 -2.84 -6.76 -4.66
N TYR A 54 -3.13 -5.94 -3.66
CA TYR A 54 -3.95 -6.35 -2.54
C TYR A 54 -5.30 -5.65 -2.61
N ASP A 55 -6.33 -6.48 -2.68
CA ASP A 55 -7.72 -6.08 -2.66
C ASP A 55 -8.38 -6.85 -1.53
N SER A 56 -8.92 -6.13 -0.56
CA SER A 56 -9.57 -6.73 0.61
C SER A 56 -11.02 -7.12 0.35
N LEU A 57 -11.62 -6.64 -0.74
CA LEU A 57 -12.99 -6.96 -1.11
C LEU A 57 -12.99 -8.13 -2.09
N ARG A 58 -13.71 -9.19 -1.72
CA ARG A 58 -14.08 -10.25 -2.66
C ARG A 58 -15.25 -9.74 -3.52
N GLY A 59 -14.92 -9.20 -4.69
CA GLY A 59 -15.92 -8.75 -5.67
C GLY A 59 -16.65 -9.91 -6.36
N GLY A 60 -17.60 -9.56 -7.21
CA GLY A 60 -18.18 -10.49 -8.18
C GLY A 60 -17.36 -10.51 -9.47
N ALA A 61 -17.38 -11.65 -10.18
CA ALA A 61 -16.53 -11.89 -11.36
C ALA A 61 -16.53 -10.75 -12.42
N LEU A 62 -17.66 -10.10 -12.66
CA LEU A 62 -17.75 -8.98 -13.62
C LEU A 62 -17.08 -7.69 -13.10
N GLN A 63 -17.19 -7.41 -11.80
CA GLN A 63 -16.57 -6.24 -11.18
C GLN A 63 -15.05 -6.43 -11.10
N ASP A 64 -14.60 -7.65 -10.82
CA ASP A 64 -13.18 -7.98 -10.76
C ASP A 64 -12.51 -7.90 -12.13
N LEU A 65 -13.19 -8.32 -13.20
CA LEU A 65 -12.71 -8.12 -14.58
C LEU A 65 -12.54 -6.64 -14.96
N SER A 66 -13.47 -5.78 -14.53
CA SER A 66 -13.37 -4.34 -14.78
C SER A 66 -12.17 -3.74 -14.04
N VAL A 67 -12.00 -4.08 -12.76
CA VAL A 67 -10.89 -3.63 -11.93
C VAL A 67 -9.55 -4.12 -12.49
N GLU A 68 -9.46 -5.40 -12.87
CA GLU A 68 -8.26 -5.98 -13.48
C GLU A 68 -7.86 -5.24 -14.77
N ASN A 69 -8.82 -4.92 -15.64
CA ASN A 69 -8.55 -4.18 -16.87
C ASN A 69 -8.02 -2.77 -16.60
N GLU A 70 -8.52 -2.08 -15.57
CA GLU A 70 -7.99 -0.77 -15.18
C GLU A 70 -6.58 -0.90 -14.60
N ILE A 71 -6.35 -1.81 -13.65
CA ILE A 71 -5.02 -2.03 -13.05
C ILE A 71 -4.00 -2.40 -14.12
N LYS A 72 -4.37 -3.20 -15.12
CA LYS A 72 -3.49 -3.56 -16.23
C LYS A 72 -3.04 -2.33 -17.02
N LYS A 73 -3.91 -1.33 -17.22
CA LYS A 73 -3.50 -0.06 -17.86
C LYS A 73 -2.47 0.66 -17.02
N TYR A 74 -2.68 0.76 -15.70
CA TYR A 74 -1.69 1.34 -14.78
C TYR A 74 -0.36 0.58 -14.80
N ALA A 75 -0.39 -0.75 -14.83
CA ALA A 75 0.80 -1.59 -14.93
C ALA A 75 1.63 -1.33 -16.20
N GLN A 76 0.97 -0.96 -17.31
CA GLN A 76 1.66 -0.52 -18.54
C GLN A 76 2.15 0.93 -18.42
N LEU A 77 1.30 1.81 -17.91
CA LEU A 77 1.57 3.25 -17.83
C LEU A 77 2.74 3.56 -16.89
N ILE A 78 2.86 2.83 -15.78
CA ILE A 78 3.99 2.91 -14.85
C ILE A 78 5.30 2.55 -15.57
N PHE A 79 5.36 1.43 -16.33
CA PHE A 79 6.55 1.09 -17.09
C PHE A 79 6.94 2.21 -18.06
N MET A 80 5.98 2.67 -18.85
CA MET A 80 6.21 3.73 -19.84
C MET A 80 6.72 5.02 -19.19
N TYR A 81 6.14 5.40 -18.05
CA TYR A 81 6.53 6.59 -17.30
C TYR A 81 7.95 6.47 -16.74
N LEU A 82 8.30 5.35 -16.11
CA LEU A 82 9.63 5.11 -15.57
C LEU A 82 10.70 5.10 -16.67
N SER A 83 10.40 4.50 -17.83
CA SER A 83 11.29 4.50 -18.98
C SER A 83 11.50 5.90 -19.55
N LYS A 84 10.41 6.66 -19.78
CA LYS A 84 10.47 8.02 -20.35
C LYS A 84 11.09 9.05 -19.42
N SER A 85 11.00 8.87 -18.12
CA SER A 85 11.59 9.77 -17.12
C SER A 85 13.09 9.55 -16.90
N ASP A 86 13.69 8.60 -17.63
CA ASP A 86 15.07 8.12 -17.45
C ASP A 86 15.31 7.61 -16.01
N PHE A 87 14.26 7.07 -15.36
CA PHE A 87 14.35 6.58 -13.99
C PHE A 87 15.39 5.46 -13.87
N TYR A 88 15.35 4.50 -14.79
CA TYR A 88 16.27 3.35 -14.79
C TYR A 88 17.72 3.79 -14.99
N GLY A 89 17.99 4.70 -15.93
CA GLY A 89 19.32 5.27 -16.15
C GLY A 89 19.85 5.99 -14.90
N LYS A 90 19.01 6.83 -14.27
CA LYS A 90 19.33 7.52 -13.00
C LYS A 90 19.59 6.57 -11.84
N LYS A 91 18.95 5.40 -11.81
CA LYS A 91 19.18 4.34 -10.81
C LYS A 91 20.32 3.39 -11.18
N GLY A 92 20.94 3.55 -12.35
CA GLY A 92 21.99 2.66 -12.84
C GLY A 92 21.49 1.26 -13.21
N ILE A 93 20.19 1.12 -13.50
CA ILE A 93 19.57 -0.13 -13.90
C ILE A 93 19.63 -0.22 -15.43
N ASP A 94 20.44 -1.14 -15.95
CA ASP A 94 20.46 -1.45 -17.38
C ASP A 94 19.32 -2.43 -17.73
N ILE A 95 18.14 -1.87 -18.04
CA ILE A 95 16.97 -2.66 -18.42
C ILE A 95 17.16 -3.48 -19.70
N SER A 96 18.12 -3.13 -20.58
CA SER A 96 18.36 -3.84 -21.83
C SER A 96 18.98 -5.22 -21.62
N SER A 97 19.81 -5.37 -20.59
CA SER A 97 20.44 -6.63 -20.20
C SER A 97 19.74 -7.32 -19.02
N HIS A 98 18.88 -6.60 -18.28
CA HIS A 98 18.25 -7.11 -17.08
C HIS A 98 17.34 -8.33 -17.38
N PRO A 99 17.50 -9.47 -16.68
CA PRO A 99 16.76 -10.71 -16.98
C PRO A 99 15.23 -10.57 -17.00
N LYS A 100 14.69 -9.73 -16.09
CA LYS A 100 13.25 -9.44 -15.99
C LYS A 100 12.71 -8.49 -17.07
N TYR A 101 13.58 -7.79 -17.80
CA TYR A 101 13.18 -6.76 -18.76
C TYR A 101 13.56 -7.08 -20.21
N LYS A 102 14.69 -7.77 -20.45
CA LYS A 102 15.27 -8.02 -21.78
C LYS A 102 14.34 -8.69 -22.81
N SER A 103 13.33 -9.43 -22.37
CA SER A 103 12.37 -10.12 -23.23
C SER A 103 11.05 -9.37 -23.41
N HIS A 104 10.94 -8.16 -22.86
CA HIS A 104 9.71 -7.39 -22.84
C HIS A 104 9.80 -6.15 -23.73
N SER A 105 8.68 -5.87 -24.39
CA SER A 105 8.43 -4.67 -25.17
C SER A 105 8.10 -3.48 -24.24
N GLU A 106 8.25 -2.26 -24.75
CA GLU A 106 7.87 -1.04 -24.02
C GLU A 106 6.37 -0.93 -23.72
N CYS A 107 5.54 -1.69 -24.43
CA CYS A 107 4.09 -1.75 -24.23
C CYS A 107 3.66 -2.89 -23.29
N ASP A 108 4.58 -3.75 -22.88
CA ASP A 108 4.26 -4.86 -22.01
C ASP A 108 3.99 -4.34 -20.59
N SER A 109 2.92 -4.82 -19.97
CA SER A 109 2.62 -4.48 -18.58
C SER A 109 3.66 -5.08 -17.63
N PHE A 110 3.75 -4.52 -16.44
CA PHE A 110 4.30 -5.25 -15.31
C PHE A 110 3.50 -6.54 -15.09
N GLU A 111 4.16 -7.56 -14.56
CA GLU A 111 3.50 -8.79 -14.11
C GLU A 111 2.56 -8.46 -12.94
N MET A 112 1.29 -8.87 -13.03
CA MET A 112 0.29 -8.62 -11.99
C MET A 112 0.22 -9.82 -11.04
N ILE A 113 0.50 -9.58 -9.75
CA ILE A 113 0.54 -10.61 -8.71
C ILE A 113 -0.54 -10.29 -7.67
N TYR A 114 -1.53 -11.17 -7.51
CA TYR A 114 -2.59 -10.97 -6.52
C TYR A 114 -2.21 -11.57 -5.16
N VAL A 115 -2.33 -10.76 -4.11
CA VAL A 115 -2.06 -11.17 -2.72
C VAL A 115 -3.36 -11.64 -2.07
N ASN A 116 -3.51 -12.95 -1.92
CA ASN A 116 -4.75 -13.60 -1.45
C ASN A 116 -4.59 -14.42 -0.16
N ASP A 117 -3.36 -14.57 0.31
CA ASP A 117 -2.95 -15.33 1.49
C ASP A 117 -3.02 -14.52 2.80
N ILE A 118 -3.57 -13.31 2.73
CA ILE A 118 -3.73 -12.38 3.83
C ILE A 118 -5.21 -12.14 4.14
N PRO A 119 -5.59 -11.61 5.33
CA PRO A 119 -6.99 -11.44 5.70
C PRO A 119 -7.81 -10.65 4.68
N GLN A 120 -9.01 -11.14 4.41
CA GLN A 120 -9.96 -10.58 3.45
C GLN A 120 -11.24 -10.17 4.19
N GLN A 121 -11.94 -9.16 3.69
CA GLN A 121 -13.21 -8.75 4.29
C GLN A 121 -14.29 -9.82 4.08
N ASP A 122 -15.12 -9.98 5.11
CA ASP A 122 -16.36 -10.72 4.98
C ASP A 122 -17.27 -10.05 3.95
N ALA A 123 -17.99 -10.84 3.15
CA ALA A 123 -18.87 -10.35 2.08
C ALA A 123 -19.97 -9.38 2.55
N GLY A 124 -20.22 -9.29 3.86
CA GLY A 124 -21.15 -8.34 4.47
C GLY A 124 -20.53 -7.04 5.00
N SER A 125 -19.19 -6.92 5.05
CA SER A 125 -18.50 -5.69 5.48
C SER A 125 -17.90 -4.98 4.26
N CYS A 126 -18.58 -3.96 3.75
CA CYS A 126 -18.09 -3.15 2.62
C CYS A 126 -17.31 -1.89 3.06
N ASN A 127 -17.38 -1.48 4.32
CA ASN A 127 -16.87 -0.18 4.78
C ASN A 127 -15.44 -0.24 5.37
N ASP A 128 -14.90 -1.44 5.57
CA ASP A 128 -13.59 -1.60 6.22
C ASP A 128 -12.41 -1.67 5.23
N CYS A 129 -12.62 -1.57 3.91
CA CYS A 129 -11.58 -1.83 2.90
C CYS A 129 -10.35 -0.93 3.06
N GLY A 130 -10.55 0.34 3.38
CA GLY A 130 -9.44 1.26 3.68
C GLY A 130 -8.66 0.85 4.92
N LEU A 131 -9.29 0.21 5.91
CA LEU A 131 -8.65 -0.25 7.13
C LEU A 131 -7.74 -1.46 6.86
N TYR A 132 -8.20 -2.40 6.04
CA TYR A 132 -7.42 -3.54 5.60
C TYR A 132 -6.22 -3.10 4.75
N VAL A 133 -6.43 -2.20 3.79
CA VAL A 133 -5.36 -1.62 2.96
C VAL A 133 -4.33 -0.89 3.83
N ALA A 134 -4.77 -0.03 4.75
CA ALA A 134 -3.85 0.69 5.64
C ALA A 134 -3.05 -0.25 6.54
N ALA A 135 -3.69 -1.31 7.06
CA ALA A 135 -3.01 -2.31 7.87
C ALA A 135 -1.97 -3.09 7.06
N TYR A 136 -2.27 -3.43 5.81
CA TYR A 136 -1.32 -4.12 4.94
C TYR A 136 -0.16 -3.22 4.48
N ALA A 137 -0.42 -1.93 4.21
CA ALA A 137 0.64 -0.97 3.91
C ALA A 137 1.59 -0.75 5.11
N ASP A 138 1.02 -0.60 6.32
CA ASP A 138 1.76 -0.54 7.58
C ASP A 138 2.59 -1.81 7.81
N HIS A 139 2.01 -2.96 7.45
CA HIS A 139 2.67 -4.24 7.55
C HIS A 139 3.93 -4.34 6.68
N ILE A 140 3.82 -4.04 5.38
CA ILE A 140 4.94 -4.03 4.43
C ILE A 140 6.00 -3.01 4.86
N SER A 141 5.56 -1.83 5.29
CA SER A 141 6.47 -0.74 5.69
C SER A 141 7.35 -1.09 6.90
N ASN A 142 6.81 -1.86 7.85
CA ASN A 142 7.51 -2.24 9.07
C ASN A 142 8.22 -3.60 8.98
N GLY A 143 8.04 -4.36 7.89
CA GLY A 143 8.69 -5.66 7.69
C GLY A 143 8.26 -6.75 8.68
N ASN A 144 7.06 -6.65 9.27
CA ASN A 144 6.54 -7.66 10.18
C ASN A 144 6.08 -8.91 9.39
N GLY A 145 5.54 -9.96 10.04
CA GLY A 145 4.81 -11.08 9.37
C GLY A 145 3.29 -10.83 9.29
N VAL A 146 2.63 -11.21 8.18
CA VAL A 146 1.21 -10.87 7.95
C VAL A 146 0.36 -11.52 9.05
N PRO A 147 -0.53 -10.78 9.74
CA PRO A 147 -1.44 -11.39 10.69
C PRO A 147 -2.39 -12.39 10.02
N ASN A 148 -2.50 -13.61 10.56
CA ASN A 148 -3.46 -14.62 10.06
C ASN A 148 -4.93 -14.23 10.26
N SER A 149 -5.20 -13.25 11.12
CA SER A 149 -6.54 -12.76 11.44
C SER A 149 -6.53 -11.25 11.60
N PHE A 150 -7.59 -10.58 11.14
CA PHE A 150 -7.72 -9.13 11.23
C PHE A 150 -8.96 -8.74 12.03
N ASP A 151 -8.76 -8.08 13.18
CA ASP A 151 -9.86 -7.49 13.95
C ASP A 151 -10.06 -6.04 13.49
N SER A 152 -11.03 -5.83 12.60
CA SER A 152 -11.32 -4.49 12.06
C SER A 152 -11.78 -3.53 13.16
N LYS A 153 -12.53 -3.99 14.15
CA LYS A 153 -13.02 -3.12 15.25
C LYS A 153 -11.88 -2.64 16.12
N PHE A 154 -11.01 -3.56 16.55
CA PHE A 154 -9.84 -3.21 17.34
C PHE A 154 -8.90 -2.29 16.54
N THR A 155 -8.64 -2.62 15.28
CA THR A 155 -7.73 -1.84 14.42
C THR A 155 -8.27 -0.43 14.17
N HIS A 156 -9.59 -0.28 14.01
CA HIS A 156 -10.24 1.03 13.89
C HIS A 156 -10.02 1.87 15.16
N ILE A 157 -10.26 1.32 16.34
CA ILE A 157 -10.04 2.00 17.62
C ILE A 157 -8.55 2.39 17.77
N GLN A 158 -7.65 1.50 17.38
CA GLN A 158 -6.21 1.75 17.45
C GLN A 158 -5.79 2.91 16.55
N TYR A 159 -6.18 2.91 15.26
CA TYR A 159 -5.86 4.01 14.36
C TYR A 159 -6.51 5.33 14.80
N ALA A 160 -7.77 5.31 15.23
CA ALA A 160 -8.44 6.50 15.74
C ALA A 160 -7.70 7.08 16.97
N SER A 161 -7.25 6.22 17.88
CA SER A 161 -6.50 6.62 19.06
C SER A 161 -5.13 7.20 18.69
N LEU A 162 -4.42 6.60 17.73
CA LEU A 162 -3.13 7.08 17.25
C LEU A 162 -3.27 8.42 16.53
N LEU A 163 -4.28 8.57 15.67
CA LEU A 163 -4.56 9.81 14.94
C LEU A 163 -4.93 10.94 15.90
N TRP A 164 -5.79 10.66 16.89
CA TRP A 164 -6.13 11.61 17.93
C TRP A 164 -4.89 12.05 18.72
N ASN A 165 -4.09 11.09 19.18
CA ASN A 165 -2.88 11.37 19.95
C ASN A 165 -1.88 12.22 19.15
N TYR A 166 -1.65 11.86 17.88
CA TYR A 166 -0.80 12.64 16.98
C TYR A 166 -1.32 14.06 16.77
N GLY A 167 -2.62 14.23 16.54
CA GLY A 167 -3.25 15.54 16.41
C GLY A 167 -3.08 16.41 17.66
N VAL A 168 -3.25 15.84 18.85
CA VAL A 168 -2.99 16.54 20.13
C VAL A 168 -1.54 16.96 20.25
N GLN A 169 -0.59 16.07 19.94
CA GLN A 169 0.83 16.41 20.01
C GLN A 169 1.20 17.50 18.98
N LYS A 170 0.65 17.44 17.76
CA LYS A 170 0.89 18.44 16.72
C LYS A 170 0.41 19.84 17.15
N ILE A 171 -0.75 19.91 17.82
CA ILE A 171 -1.27 21.15 18.40
C ILE A 171 -0.37 21.66 19.54
N GLN A 172 0.06 20.79 20.44
CA GLN A 172 0.94 21.16 21.56
C GLN A 172 2.31 21.64 21.09
N ALA A 173 2.81 21.10 19.98
CA ALA A 173 4.05 21.53 19.35
C ALA A 173 3.88 22.81 18.51
N GLU A 174 2.67 23.36 18.40
CA GLU A 174 2.32 24.49 17.50
C GLU A 174 2.76 24.24 16.05
N ALA A 175 2.83 22.97 15.65
CA ALA A 175 3.38 22.55 14.37
C ALA A 175 2.39 22.82 13.24
N THR A 176 2.82 23.64 12.28
CA THR A 176 1.99 24.03 11.12
C THR A 176 2.26 23.14 9.90
N SER A 177 3.41 22.47 9.88
CA SER A 177 3.80 21.51 8.84
C SER A 177 4.12 20.12 9.42
N ASP A 178 4.20 19.11 8.55
CA ASP A 178 4.62 17.77 8.98
C ASP A 178 6.12 17.69 9.31
N ASN A 179 6.93 18.65 8.85
CA ASN A 179 8.35 18.74 9.21
C ASN A 179 8.56 19.27 10.63
N GLU A 180 7.59 20.06 11.13
CA GLU A 180 7.56 20.58 12.50
C GLU A 180 6.82 19.64 13.45
N ALA A 181 6.11 18.65 12.91
CA ALA A 181 5.28 17.76 13.69
C ALA A 181 6.12 16.80 14.56
N PRO A 182 5.58 16.39 15.72
CA PRO A 182 6.21 15.38 16.56
C PRO A 182 6.35 14.04 15.83
N GLU A 183 7.21 13.16 16.36
CA GLU A 183 7.45 11.85 15.73
C GLU A 183 6.14 11.08 15.51
N ARG A 184 6.04 10.39 14.37
CA ARG A 184 4.85 9.61 14.05
C ARG A 184 4.66 8.49 15.08
N PRO A 185 3.42 8.25 15.55
CA PRO A 185 3.18 7.21 16.53
C PRO A 185 3.61 5.84 16.00
N ILE A 186 4.43 5.12 16.78
CA ILE A 186 4.78 3.73 16.48
C ILE A 186 3.64 2.83 16.98
N ARG A 187 3.15 1.95 16.11
CA ARG A 187 2.17 0.95 16.48
C ARG A 187 2.80 -0.12 17.37
N ILE A 188 2.21 -0.33 18.55
CA ILE A 188 2.49 -1.52 19.34
C ILE A 188 1.67 -2.66 18.74
N HIS A 189 2.34 -3.53 17.98
CA HIS A 189 1.75 -4.79 17.55
C HIS A 189 1.58 -5.68 18.78
N ARG A 190 0.35 -6.03 19.17
CA ARG A 190 0.20 -7.20 20.03
C ARG A 190 0.44 -8.41 19.14
N ASN A 191 1.38 -9.26 19.51
CA ASN A 191 1.32 -10.65 19.06
C ASN A 191 -0.02 -11.18 19.56
N CYS A 192 -0.93 -11.52 18.63
CA CYS A 192 -2.06 -12.37 18.97
C CYS A 192 -1.52 -13.79 19.14
N ASP A 193 -0.71 -13.99 20.18
CA ASP A 193 -0.39 -15.33 20.65
C ASP A 193 -1.63 -15.80 21.39
N SER A 194 -2.55 -16.41 20.64
CA SER A 194 -3.69 -17.14 21.20
C SER A 194 -3.19 -18.45 21.82
N SER A 195 -2.37 -18.33 22.86
CA SER A 195 -2.17 -19.37 23.85
C SER A 195 -2.96 -19.03 25.10
N GLU A 196 -4.28 -18.91 24.95
CA GLU A 196 -5.15 -19.43 26.01
C GLU A 196 -5.01 -20.95 26.00
N ARG A 197 -4.00 -21.45 26.71
CA ARG A 197 -3.97 -22.85 27.11
C ARG A 197 -5.12 -23.07 28.08
N ILE A 198 -6.25 -23.55 27.55
CA ILE A 198 -7.28 -24.20 28.36
C ILE A 198 -6.59 -25.37 29.07
N THR A 199 -6.32 -25.20 30.37
CA THR A 199 -5.87 -26.30 31.23
C THR A 199 -7.13 -26.96 31.74
N ILE A 200 -7.37 -28.20 31.29
CA ILE A 200 -8.40 -29.08 31.84
C ILE A 200 -7.93 -29.50 33.24
N ASN A 201 -8.78 -29.34 34.24
CA ASN A 201 -8.77 -30.15 35.47
C ASN A 201 -9.94 -31.11 35.43
#